data_AF-A0A529Q2X6-F1
#
_entry.id   AF-A0A529Q2X6-F1
#
_cell.length_a   1.000
_cell.length_b   1.000
_cell.length_c   1.000
_cell.angle_alpha   90.00
_cell.angle_beta   90.00
_cell.angle_gamma   90.00
#
_symmetry.space_group_name_H-M   'P 1'
#
loop_
_entity.id
_entity.type
_entity.pdbx_description
1 polymer ?
#
loop_
_entity_poly.entity_id
_entity_poly.type
_entity_poly.pdbx_seq_one_letter_code
_entity_poly.pdbx_strand_id
1 'polypeptide(L)'
;LLDIHPDRHADIKRQTRVLTSPSVPTRTYHDRYGNICRRFTAPAGSFRILYDAAIEDSGETDEVNTLARETPVAELPDDVLVYLLGSRYCETDHLSDVAWQRFGHLPPGWARVQAIVNYVNSRLSFGYGYARATRTAAQAHEERV
;
A
#
# COMPACT_ATOMS: atom_id res chain seq x y z
N LEU A 1 1.05 -9.18 11.91
CA LEU A 1 0.23 -9.88 10.89
C LEU A 1 -1.01 -9.03 10.65
N LEU A 2 -1.44 -8.83 9.41
CA LEU A 2 -2.67 -8.07 9.11
C LEU A 2 -3.85 -9.04 9.05
N ASP A 3 -5.00 -8.64 9.62
CA ASP A 3 -6.29 -9.29 9.40
C ASP A 3 -6.98 -8.69 8.16
N ILE A 4 -8.02 -9.36 7.66
CA ILE A 4 -8.83 -8.85 6.53
C ILE A 4 -9.34 -7.46 6.87
N HIS A 5 -9.18 -6.51 5.94
CA HIS A 5 -9.62 -5.13 6.12
C HIS A 5 -11.12 -5.07 6.41
N PRO A 6 -11.60 -4.24 7.36
CA PRO A 6 -13.01 -4.12 7.71
C PRO A 6 -13.96 -3.99 6.53
N ASP A 7 -13.57 -3.24 5.50
CA ASP A 7 -14.39 -3.00 4.31
C ASP A 7 -14.73 -4.28 3.52
N ARG A 8 -13.96 -5.35 3.69
CA ARG A 8 -14.18 -6.65 3.02
C ARG A 8 -14.85 -7.67 3.93
N HIS A 9 -15.25 -7.31 5.16
CA HIS A 9 -15.85 -8.28 6.10
C HIS A 9 -17.17 -8.85 5.61
N ALA A 10 -17.97 -8.05 4.89
CA ALA A 10 -19.22 -8.50 4.29
C ALA A 10 -19.01 -9.59 3.23
N ASP A 11 -17.83 -9.65 2.63
CA ASP A 11 -17.51 -10.56 1.53
C ASP A 11 -16.91 -11.89 2.01
N ILE A 12 -16.70 -12.05 3.32
CA ILE A 12 -16.09 -13.24 3.90
C ILE A 12 -17.08 -14.41 3.82
N LYS A 13 -16.74 -15.43 3.02
CA LYS A 13 -17.51 -16.68 2.93
C LYS A 13 -17.11 -17.67 4.00
N ARG A 14 -15.83 -17.69 4.37
CA ARG A 14 -15.27 -18.55 5.42
C ARG A 14 -14.02 -17.92 5.98
N GLN A 15 -13.86 -17.98 7.29
CA GLN A 15 -12.63 -17.54 7.96
C GLN A 15 -12.33 -18.41 9.17
N THR A 16 -11.09 -18.85 9.27
CA THR A 16 -10.56 -19.52 10.47
C THR A 16 -9.99 -18.50 11.44
N ARG A 17 -9.85 -18.88 12.71
CA ARG A 17 -9.04 -18.11 13.66
C ARG A 17 -7.57 -18.24 13.28
N VAL A 18 -6.79 -17.18 13.52
CA VAL A 18 -5.33 -17.29 13.46
C VAL A 18 -4.86 -18.24 14.55
N LEU A 19 -4.20 -19.32 14.16
CA LEU A 19 -3.62 -20.31 15.07
C LEU A 19 -2.09 -20.17 15.07
N THR A 20 -1.49 -20.39 16.22
CA THR A 20 -0.04 -20.42 16.41
C THR A 20 0.37 -21.77 16.99
N SER A 21 1.53 -22.27 16.58
CA SER A 21 2.12 -23.49 17.14
C SER A 21 3.62 -23.26 17.40
N PRO A 22 4.08 -23.28 18.66
CA PRO A 22 3.29 -23.40 19.89
C PRO A 22 2.27 -22.26 20.05
N SER A 23 1.18 -22.56 20.77
CA SER A 23 0.13 -21.57 21.04
C SER A 23 0.69 -20.43 21.90
N VAL A 24 0.51 -19.18 21.44
CA VAL A 24 0.89 -17.98 22.18
C VAL A 24 -0.28 -17.00 22.28
N PRO A 25 -0.32 -16.17 23.34
CA PRO A 25 -1.28 -15.08 23.43
C PRO A 25 -1.15 -14.12 22.24
N THR A 26 -2.27 -13.77 21.62
CA THR A 26 -2.33 -12.78 20.53
C THR A 26 -3.32 -11.69 20.87
N ARG A 27 -3.08 -10.46 20.38
CA ARG A 27 -4.01 -9.34 20.46
C ARG A 27 -4.04 -8.57 19.14
N THR A 28 -5.14 -7.87 18.89
CA THR A 28 -5.30 -7.00 17.73
C THR A 28 -5.32 -5.53 18.14
N TYR A 29 -4.94 -4.65 17.22
CA TYR A 29 -5.07 -3.19 17.35
C TYR A 29 -5.26 -2.59 15.94
N HIS A 30 -5.81 -1.38 15.86
CA HIS A 30 -5.87 -0.64 14.59
C HIS A 30 -4.63 0.23 14.44
N ASP A 31 -4.00 0.21 13.26
CA ASP A 31 -2.98 1.19 12.93
C ASP A 31 -3.61 2.52 12.45
N ARG A 32 -2.76 3.52 12.19
CA ARG A 32 -3.20 4.85 11.74
C ARG A 32 -3.87 4.87 10.35
N TYR A 33 -3.80 3.76 9.62
CA TYR A 33 -4.37 3.61 8.29
C TYR A 33 -5.66 2.78 8.30
N GLY A 34 -6.16 2.41 9.49
CA GLY A 34 -7.36 1.61 9.64
C GLY A 34 -7.13 0.10 9.61
N ASN A 35 -5.90 -0.37 9.35
CA ASN A 35 -5.63 -1.81 9.28
C ASN A 35 -5.74 -2.47 10.65
N ILE A 36 -6.32 -3.68 10.70
CA ILE A 36 -6.30 -4.51 11.89
C ILE A 36 -4.98 -5.28 11.95
N CYS A 37 -4.12 -4.87 12.87
CA CYS A 37 -2.82 -5.48 13.13
C CYS A 37 -2.92 -6.49 14.29
N ARG A 38 -2.54 -7.75 14.03
CA ARG A 38 -2.32 -8.79 15.03
C ARG A 38 -0.87 -8.82 15.51
N ARG A 39 -0.71 -8.79 16.84
CA ARG A 39 0.55 -8.81 17.58
C ARG A 39 0.62 -10.00 18.53
N PHE A 40 1.78 -10.65 18.58
CA PHE A 40 2.15 -11.72 19.50
C PHE A 40 3.68 -11.79 19.63
N THR A 41 4.18 -12.54 20.60
CA THR A 41 5.62 -12.81 20.78
C THR A 41 5.88 -14.28 20.49
N ALA A 42 6.69 -14.57 19.47
CA ALA A 42 7.09 -15.94 19.17
C ALA A 42 8.20 -16.40 20.15
N PRO A 43 8.11 -17.61 20.72
CA PRO A 43 9.20 -18.18 21.51
C PRO A 43 10.37 -18.60 20.60
N ALA A 44 11.52 -18.88 21.21
CA ALA A 44 12.65 -19.44 20.49
C ALA A 44 12.32 -20.82 19.90
N GLY A 45 12.87 -21.10 18.71
CA GLY A 45 12.69 -22.37 18.01
C GLY A 45 11.65 -22.29 16.89
N SER A 46 11.14 -23.46 16.48
CA SER A 46 10.15 -23.55 15.41
C SER A 46 8.83 -22.93 15.84
N PHE A 47 8.30 -22.04 15.00
CA PHE A 47 7.04 -21.36 15.23
C PHE A 47 6.25 -21.30 13.93
N ARG A 48 5.02 -21.81 13.96
CA ARG A 48 4.12 -21.83 12.81
C ARG A 48 2.91 -20.94 13.08
N ILE A 49 2.54 -20.18 12.06
CA ILE A 49 1.30 -19.40 12.01
C ILE A 49 0.41 -20.05 10.95
N LEU A 50 -0.85 -20.30 11.29
CA LEU A 50 -1.85 -20.78 10.35
C LEU A 50 -3.00 -19.78 10.33
N TYR A 51 -3.39 -19.39 9.11
CA TYR A 51 -4.58 -18.61 8.86
C TYR A 51 -5.13 -19.02 7.50
N ASP A 52 -6.44 -19.12 7.41
CA ASP A 52 -7.15 -19.53 6.21
C ASP A 52 -8.50 -18.80 6.14
N ALA A 53 -8.77 -18.20 5.00
CA ALA A 53 -9.99 -17.48 4.72
C ALA A 53 -10.33 -17.56 3.23
N ALA A 54 -11.63 -17.47 2.92
CA ALA A 54 -12.16 -17.34 1.58
C ALA A 54 -13.04 -16.08 1.55
N ILE A 55 -12.70 -15.18 0.65
CA ILE A 55 -13.39 -13.91 0.41
C ILE A 55 -13.96 -13.95 -1.00
N GLU A 56 -15.19 -13.51 -1.17
CA GLU A 56 -15.75 -13.28 -2.49
C GLU A 56 -15.31 -11.92 -3.02
N ASP A 57 -14.87 -11.89 -4.26
CA ASP A 57 -14.48 -10.68 -4.94
C ASP A 57 -15.31 -10.59 -6.23
N SER A 58 -15.78 -9.39 -6.57
CA SER A 58 -16.59 -9.21 -7.78
C SER A 58 -15.77 -9.49 -9.04
N GLY A 59 -14.45 -9.34 -8.98
CA GLY A 59 -13.56 -9.39 -10.14
C GLY A 59 -13.69 -8.18 -11.08
N GLU A 60 -14.54 -7.21 -10.73
CA GLU A 60 -14.68 -5.96 -11.46
C GLU A 60 -13.47 -5.07 -11.22
N THR A 61 -13.11 -4.27 -12.22
CA THR A 61 -12.04 -3.27 -12.05
C THR A 61 -12.49 -2.13 -11.15
N ASP A 62 -11.55 -1.50 -10.47
CA ASP A 62 -11.80 -0.26 -9.73
C ASP A 62 -12.47 0.80 -10.62
N GLU A 63 -13.32 1.63 -10.01
CA GLU A 63 -13.98 2.73 -10.72
C GLU A 63 -12.95 3.73 -11.27
N VAL A 64 -13.08 4.03 -12.57
CA VAL A 64 -12.20 4.99 -13.26
C VAL A 64 -12.95 6.30 -13.47
N ASN A 65 -12.43 7.39 -12.91
CA ASN A 65 -12.93 8.74 -13.17
C ASN A 65 -11.85 9.57 -13.86
N THR A 66 -11.85 9.55 -15.19
CA THR A 66 -10.88 10.32 -16.02
C THR A 66 -11.02 11.84 -15.88
N LEU A 67 -12.12 12.31 -15.30
CA LEU A 67 -12.39 13.72 -15.05
C LEU A 67 -12.08 14.14 -13.60
N ALA A 68 -11.56 13.22 -12.77
CA ALA A 68 -11.18 13.53 -11.40
C ALA A 68 -10.14 14.66 -11.37
N ARG A 69 -10.43 15.68 -10.56
CA ARG A 69 -9.61 16.89 -10.44
C ARG A 69 -8.68 16.78 -9.24
N GLU A 70 -7.59 17.53 -9.28
CA GLU A 70 -6.76 17.77 -8.10
C GLU A 70 -7.51 18.74 -7.19
N THR A 71 -7.85 18.29 -5.98
CA THR A 71 -8.46 19.14 -4.96
C THR A 71 -7.39 20.10 -4.41
N PRO A 72 -7.66 21.41 -4.34
CA PRO A 72 -6.74 22.37 -3.71
C PRO A 72 -6.40 21.95 -2.28
N VAL A 73 -5.15 22.13 -1.85
CA VAL A 73 -4.69 21.71 -0.51
C VAL A 73 -5.54 22.30 0.62
N ALA A 74 -6.02 23.54 0.45
CA ALA A 74 -6.88 24.22 1.44
C ALA A 74 -8.28 23.60 1.57
N GLU A 75 -8.70 22.77 0.61
CA GLU A 75 -10.00 22.10 0.58
C GLU A 75 -9.87 20.60 0.90
N LEU A 76 -8.66 20.10 1.13
CA LEU A 76 -8.44 18.70 1.50
C LEU A 76 -8.92 18.44 2.94
N PRO A 77 -9.58 17.31 3.19
CA PRO A 77 -9.84 16.83 4.54
C PRO A 77 -8.55 16.67 5.36
N ASP A 78 -8.61 16.94 6.66
CA ASP A 78 -7.43 16.88 7.53
C ASP A 78 -6.77 15.49 7.57
N ASP A 79 -7.58 14.43 7.49
CA ASP A 79 -7.14 13.03 7.56
C ASP A 79 -6.34 12.59 6.33
N VAL A 80 -6.47 13.29 5.20
CA VAL A 80 -5.68 12.97 3.99
C VAL A 80 -4.34 13.71 3.92
N LEU A 81 -4.15 14.78 4.70
CA LEU A 81 -2.92 15.57 4.68
C LEU A 81 -1.66 14.75 5.02
N VAL A 82 -1.82 13.68 5.81
CA VAL A 82 -0.73 12.76 6.14
C VAL A 82 -0.12 12.08 4.91
N TYR A 83 -0.89 11.91 3.83
CA TYR A 83 -0.44 11.29 2.58
C TYR A 83 0.32 12.24 1.65
N LEU A 84 0.36 13.54 1.97
CA LEU A 84 1.20 14.52 1.25
C LEU A 84 2.65 14.53 1.76
N LEU A 85 2.92 13.87 2.88
CA LEU A 85 4.23 13.85 3.52
C LEU A 85 5.11 12.73 2.96
N GLY A 86 6.43 12.98 2.94
CA GLY A 86 7.41 11.93 2.70
C GLY A 86 7.32 10.81 3.74
N SER A 87 7.64 9.59 3.31
CA SER A 87 7.66 8.41 4.18
C SER A 87 8.97 7.65 4.05
N ARG A 88 9.18 6.61 4.87
CA ARG A 88 10.42 5.80 4.83
C ARG A 88 10.75 5.28 3.43
N TYR A 89 9.75 4.93 2.62
CA TYR A 89 9.97 4.36 1.29
C TYR A 89 9.62 5.33 0.15
N CYS A 90 9.14 6.53 0.47
CA CYS A 90 8.76 7.56 -0.49
C CYS A 90 9.40 8.88 -0.10
N GLU A 91 10.66 9.05 -0.47
CA GLU A 91 11.44 10.25 -0.17
C GLU A 91 11.09 11.36 -1.16
N THR A 92 10.14 12.21 -0.78
CA THR A 92 9.62 13.27 -1.65
C THR A 92 10.71 14.26 -2.04
N ASP A 93 11.59 14.62 -1.12
CA ASP A 93 12.74 15.50 -1.32
C ASP A 93 13.71 15.02 -2.41
N HIS A 94 13.92 13.71 -2.54
CA HIS A 94 14.78 13.15 -3.58
C HIS A 94 14.13 13.12 -4.97
N LEU A 95 12.79 13.02 -5.04
CA LEU A 95 12.05 12.83 -6.29
C LEU A 95 11.28 14.07 -6.75
N SER A 96 11.17 15.13 -5.94
CA SER A 96 10.40 16.34 -6.25
C SER A 96 10.81 16.98 -7.57
N ASP A 97 12.11 17.21 -7.79
CA ASP A 97 12.60 17.84 -9.02
C ASP A 97 12.30 17.00 -10.26
N VAL A 98 12.50 15.68 -10.15
CA VAL A 98 12.21 14.73 -11.23
C VAL A 98 10.70 14.73 -11.55
N ALA A 99 9.87 14.71 -10.51
CA ALA A 99 8.42 14.74 -10.66
C ALA A 99 7.96 16.05 -11.32
N TRP A 100 8.51 17.19 -10.88
CA TRP A 100 8.16 18.51 -11.43
C TRP A 100 8.55 18.64 -12.90
N GLN A 101 9.78 18.27 -13.25
CA GLN A 101 10.28 18.32 -14.63
C GLN A 101 9.47 17.43 -15.58
N ARG A 102 9.07 16.23 -15.12
CA ARG A 102 8.37 15.25 -15.97
C ARG A 102 6.87 15.49 -16.07
N PHE A 103 6.24 15.89 -14.97
CA PHE A 103 4.78 15.85 -14.85
C PHE A 103 4.16 17.20 -14.48
N GLY A 104 4.96 18.20 -14.08
CA GLY A 104 4.44 19.51 -13.63
C GLY A 104 3.70 20.28 -14.72
N HIS A 105 4.05 20.06 -16.00
CA HIS A 105 3.38 20.68 -17.14
C HIS A 105 2.08 19.99 -17.56
N LEU A 106 1.77 18.81 -16.99
CA LEU A 106 0.56 18.05 -17.33
C LEU A 106 -0.65 18.60 -16.58
N PRO A 107 -1.86 18.51 -17.17
CA PRO A 107 -3.10 18.89 -16.52
C PRO A 107 -3.24 18.20 -15.14
N PRO A 108 -3.55 18.95 -14.06
CA PRO A 108 -3.71 18.37 -12.73
C PRO A 108 -4.90 17.40 -12.67
N GLY A 109 -4.86 16.48 -11.70
CA GLY A 109 -5.88 15.45 -11.51
C GLY A 109 -5.52 14.12 -12.19
N TRP A 110 -6.54 13.40 -12.65
CA TRP A 110 -6.41 12.02 -13.14
C TRP A 110 -5.32 11.84 -14.21
N ALA A 111 -5.27 12.74 -15.19
CA ALA A 111 -4.33 12.64 -16.31
C ALA A 111 -2.87 12.63 -15.86
N ARG A 112 -2.51 13.46 -14.85
CA ARG A 112 -1.16 13.49 -14.28
C ARG A 112 -0.83 12.21 -13.53
N VAL A 113 -1.78 11.69 -12.74
CA VAL A 113 -1.60 10.41 -12.02
C VAL A 113 -1.41 9.27 -13.01
N GLN A 114 -2.22 9.18 -14.06
CA GLN A 114 -2.08 8.15 -15.09
C GLN A 114 -0.73 8.23 -15.81
N ALA A 115 -0.23 9.44 -16.10
CA ALA A 115 1.09 9.63 -16.70
C ALA A 115 2.22 9.12 -15.78
N ILE A 116 2.12 9.34 -14.47
CA ILE A 116 3.05 8.80 -13.47
C ILE A 116 2.98 7.27 -13.45
N VAL A 117 1.77 6.68 -13.44
CA VAL A 117 1.58 5.21 -13.48
C VAL A 117 2.21 4.62 -14.74
N ASN A 118 1.96 5.20 -15.91
CA ASN A 118 2.54 4.75 -17.18
C ASN A 118 4.07 4.86 -17.18
N TYR A 119 4.61 5.93 -16.60
CA TYR A 119 6.05 6.11 -16.46
C TYR A 119 6.67 5.02 -15.59
N VAL A 120 6.07 4.73 -14.43
CA VAL A 120 6.55 3.68 -13.52
C VAL A 120 6.48 2.31 -14.21
N ASN A 121 5.34 1.99 -14.82
CA ASN A 121 5.11 0.72 -15.52
C ASN A 121 6.10 0.47 -16.66
N SER A 122 6.43 1.51 -17.44
CA SER A 122 7.41 1.40 -18.54
C SER A 122 8.86 1.39 -18.08
N ARG A 123 9.15 1.90 -16.87
CA ARG A 123 10.52 2.04 -16.36
C ARG A 123 10.97 0.85 -15.53
N LEU A 124 10.10 0.30 -14.68
CA LEU A 124 10.49 -0.71 -13.71
C LEU A 124 10.36 -2.12 -14.29
N SER A 125 11.41 -2.92 -14.12
CA SER A 125 11.38 -4.35 -14.45
C SER A 125 11.00 -5.16 -13.23
N PHE A 126 9.91 -5.91 -13.34
CA PHE A 126 9.44 -6.76 -12.24
C PHE A 126 10.21 -8.09 -12.18
N GLY A 127 10.65 -8.49 -10.99
CA GLY A 127 11.26 -9.81 -10.77
C GLY A 127 11.49 -10.13 -9.30
N TYR A 128 11.16 -11.36 -8.89
CA TYR A 128 11.29 -11.79 -7.48
C TYR A 128 12.72 -11.66 -6.95
N GLY A 129 13.73 -11.89 -7.79
CA GLY A 129 15.14 -11.77 -7.41
C GLY A 129 15.59 -10.35 -7.10
N TYR A 130 14.81 -9.33 -7.48
CA TYR A 130 15.11 -7.95 -7.17
C TYR A 130 14.54 -7.50 -5.83
N ALA A 131 13.57 -8.22 -5.26
CA ALA A 131 12.85 -7.77 -4.08
C ALA A 131 13.77 -7.66 -2.85
N ARG A 132 13.74 -6.50 -2.18
CA ARG A 132 14.37 -6.30 -0.87
C ARG A 132 13.55 -5.33 -0.03
N ALA A 133 13.43 -5.61 1.26
CA ALA A 133 12.63 -4.82 2.20
C ALA A 133 13.15 -3.38 2.42
N THR A 134 14.36 -3.07 1.94
CA THR A 134 15.00 -1.77 2.13
C THR A 134 14.91 -0.85 0.92
N ARG A 135 14.34 -1.31 -0.21
CA ARG A 135 14.25 -0.50 -1.43
C ARG A 135 13.24 0.63 -1.26
N THR A 136 13.63 1.82 -1.69
CA THR A 136 12.80 3.03 -1.66
C THR A 136 12.40 3.46 -3.06
N ALA A 137 11.52 4.45 -3.18
CA ALA A 137 11.06 4.96 -4.47
C ALA A 137 12.22 5.57 -5.28
N ALA A 138 13.13 6.30 -4.64
CA ALA A 138 14.32 6.83 -5.29
C ALA A 138 15.24 5.70 -5.80
N GLN A 139 15.45 4.66 -4.98
CA GLN A 139 16.25 3.51 -5.39
C GLN A 139 15.61 2.71 -6.52
N ALA A 140 14.29 2.49 -6.49
CA ALA A 140 13.58 1.86 -7.60
C ALA A 140 13.70 2.69 -8.88
N HIS A 141 13.64 4.02 -8.77
CA HIS A 141 13.82 4.93 -9.90
C HIS A 141 15.21 4.82 -10.55
N GLU A 142 16.26 4.71 -9.73
CA GLU A 142 17.66 4.58 -10.16
C GLU A 142 17.98 3.17 -10.69
N GLU A 143 17.62 2.14 -9.93
CA GLU A 143 17.92 0.73 -10.23
C GLU A 143 17.03 0.15 -11.34
N ARG A 144 15.84 0.73 -11.57
CA ARG A 144 14.84 0.29 -12.55
C ARG A 144 14.27 -1.12 -12.31
N VAL A 145 14.17 -1.51 -11.02
CA VAL A 145 13.69 -2.82 -10.53
C VAL A 145 12.96 -2.71 -9.19
#